data_AF-M1BBK9-F1
#
_entry.id   AF-M1BBK9-F1
#
_cell.length_a   1.000
_cell.length_b   1.000
_cell.length_c   1.000
_cell.angle_alpha   90.00
_cell.angle_beta   90.00
_cell.angle_gamma   90.00
#
_symmetry.space_group_name_H-M   'P 1'
#
loop_
_entity.id
_entity.type
_entity.pdbx_description
1 polymer ?
#
loop_
_entity_poly.entity_id
_entity_poly.type
_entity_poly.pdbx_seq_one_letter_code
_entity_poly.pdbx_strand_id
1 'polypeptide(L)' 'MLLPDRYIDHGSPVDQIEEAGLSSRHICATVLTLLGRPQEAMVVNQISKML' A
#
# COMPACT_ATOMS: atom_id res chain seq x y z
N MET A 1 13.19 -1.70 22.35
CA MET A 1 12.15 -1.72 21.30
C MET A 1 12.26 -0.41 20.52
N LEU A 2 12.15 -0.46 19.19
CA LEU A 2 12.06 0.74 18.33
C LEU A 2 10.60 1.15 18.21
N LEU A 3 10.35 2.46 18.18
CA LEU A 3 9.03 3.00 17.89
C LEU A 3 8.77 2.96 16.38
N PRO A 4 7.50 2.87 15.95
CA PRO A 4 7.17 2.96 14.54
C PRO A 4 7.45 4.36 14.00
N ASP A 5 7.77 4.45 12.71
CA ASP A 5 7.97 5.73 12.02
C ASP A 5 6.67 6.55 11.93
N ARG A 6 5.52 5.87 11.97
CA ARG A 6 4.18 6.48 11.95
C ARG A 6 3.21 5.65 12.77
N TYR A 7 2.43 6.28 13.64
CA TYR A 7 1.29 5.65 14.29
C TYR A 7 0.09 5.64 13.34
N ILE A 8 -0.69 4.55 13.38
CA ILE A 8 -1.97 4.39 12.68
C ILE A 8 -3.08 4.23 13.70
N ASP A 9 -4.29 4.63 13.34
CA ASP A 9 -5.42 4.53 14.23
C ASP A 9 -5.81 3.07 14.49
N HIS A 10 -6.37 2.82 15.67
CA HIS A 10 -6.93 1.52 16.01
C HIS A 10 -8.24 1.33 15.26
N GLY A 11 -8.36 0.24 14.51
CA GLY A 11 -9.52 -0.03 13.66
C GLY A 11 -9.59 -1.50 13.25
N SER A 12 -10.33 -1.79 12.18
CA SER A 12 -10.34 -3.15 11.63
C SER A 12 -8.94 -3.51 11.10
N PRO A 13 -8.49 -4.77 11.22
CA PRO A 13 -7.20 -5.19 10.67
C PRO A 13 -7.03 -4.89 9.18
N VAL A 14 -8.13 -4.93 8.42
CA VAL A 14 -8.14 -4.65 6.99
C VAL A 14 -7.83 -3.18 6.73
N ASP A 15 -8.50 -2.27 7.42
CA ASP A 15 -8.29 -0.83 7.28
C ASP A 15 -6.87 -0.45 7.70
N GLN A 16 -6.36 -1.07 8.77
CA GLN A 16 -5.00 -0.84 9.25
C GLN A 16 -3.93 -1.30 8.25
N ILE A 17 -4.11 -2.47 7.62
CA ILE A 17 -3.21 -2.96 6.57
C ILE A 17 -3.21 -1.99 5.38
N GLU A 18 -4.40 -1.49 5.03
CA GLU A 18 -4.56 -0.57 3.92
C GLU A 18 -3.89 0.79 4.21
N GLU A 19 -4.10 1.35 5.40
CA GLU A 19 -3.50 2.61 5.84
C GLU A 19 -1.98 2.51 6.02
N ALA A 20 -1.48 1.36 6.47
CA ALA A 20 -0.06 1.07 6.59
C ALA A 20 0.62 0.86 5.22
N GLY A 21 -0.14 0.73 4.13
CA GLY A 21 0.42 0.45 2.80
C GLY A 21 0.97 -0.97 2.66
N LEU A 22 0.45 -1.93 3.44
CA LEU A 22 0.96 -3.31 3.53
C LEU A 22 0.17 -4.32 2.69
N SER A 23 -0.89 -3.89 2.00
CA SER A 23 -1.62 -4.78 1.10
C SER A 23 -0.82 -5.13 -0.16
N SER A 24 -1.17 -6.26 -0.80
CA SER A 24 -0.46 -6.81 -1.97
C SER A 24 -0.33 -5.80 -3.12
N ARG A 25 -1.33 -4.93 -3.30
CA ARG A 25 -1.34 -3.88 -4.34
C ARG A 25 -0.28 -2.82 -4.10
N HIS A 26 -0.09 -2.39 -2.84
CA HIS A 26 0.93 -1.42 -2.47
C HIS A 26 2.34 -1.99 -2.66
N ILE A 27 2.54 -3.26 -2.28
CA ILE A 27 3.81 -3.97 -2.49
C ILE A 27 4.11 -4.07 -3.99
N CYS A 28 3.14 -4.52 -4.80
CA CYS A 28 3.32 -4.65 -6.25
C CYS A 28 3.61 -3.29 -6.91
N ALA A 29 2.87 -2.24 -6.54
CA ALA A 29 3.10 -0.88 -7.05
C ALA A 29 4.52 -0.38 -6.71
N THR A 30 5.02 -0.66 -5.51
CA THR A 30 6.39 -0.32 -5.11
C THR A 30 7.42 -1.05 -5.97
N VAL A 31 7.26 -2.37 -6.15
CA VAL A 31 8.17 -3.17 -7.00
C VAL A 31 8.16 -2.67 -8.44
N LEU A 32 6.99 -2.42 -9.03
CA LEU A 32 6.86 -1.90 -10.39
C LEU A 32 7.50 -0.51 -10.53
N THR A 33 7.37 0.35 -9.52
CA THR A 33 8.02 1.67 -9.49
C THR A 33 9.54 1.52 -9.48
N LEU A 34 10.09 0.63 -8.64
CA LEU A 34 11.52 0.36 -8.56
C LEU A 34 12.09 -0.26 -9.86
N LEU A 35 11.25 -1.00 -10.60
CA LEU A 35 11.61 -1.54 -11.93
C LEU A 35 11.47 -0.51 -13.06
N GLY A 36 11.14 0.76 -12.77
CA GLY A 36 10.97 1.80 -13.79
C GLY A 36 9.66 1.69 -14.58
N ARG A 37 8.61 1.08 -14.01
CA ARG A 37 7.28 0.87 -14.62
C ARG A 37 6.18 1.66 -13.90
N PRO A 38 6.26 3.01 -13.82
CA PRO A 38 5.37 3.82 -12.98
C PRO A 38 3.91 3.83 -13.45
N GLN A 39 3.66 3.68 -14.76
CA GLN A 39 2.29 3.63 -15.29
C GLN A 39 1.55 2.38 -14.81
N GLU A 40 2.21 1.23 -14.81
CA GLU A 40 1.65 -0.02 -14.31
C GLU A 40 1.48 -0.01 -12.79
N ALA A 41 2.45 0.57 -12.07
CA ALA A 41 2.34 0.78 -10.63
C ALA A 41 1.09 1.59 -10.27
N MET A 42 0.82 2.66 -11.02
CA MET A 42 -0.38 3.49 -10.83
C MET A 42 -1.66 2.68 -11.06
N VAL A 43 -1.73 1.91 -12.15
CA VAL A 43 -2.90 1.06 -12.45
C VAL A 43 -3.15 0.07 -11.32
N VAL A 44 -2.13 -0.68 -10.89
CA VAL A 44 -2.25 -1.69 -9.82
C VAL A 44 -2.69 -1.05 -8.49
N ASN A 45 -2.23 0.16 -8.21
CA ASN A 45 -2.63 0.89 -6.99
C ASN A 45 -4.03 1.54 -7.09
N GLN A 46 -4.66 1.58 -8.27
CA GLN A 46 -5.99 2.17 -8.45
C GLN A 46 -7.12 1.14 -8.47
N ILE A 47 -6.82 -0.16 -8.60
CA ILE A 47 -7.82 -1.23 -8.76
C ILE A 47 -8.84 -1.27 -7.60
N SER A 48 -8.45 -0.90 -6.38
CA SER A 48 -9.36 -0.92 -5.21
C SER A 48 -10.43 0.18 -5.18
N LYS A 49 -10.40 1.18 -6.08
CA LYS A 49 -11.42 2.26 -6.13
C LYS A 49 -12.52 2.02 -7.16
N MET A 50 -12.44 0.93 -7.92
CA MET A 50 -13.40 0.58 -8.98
C MET A 50 -14.37 -0.55 -8.60
N LEU A 51 -14.24 -1.10 -7.38
CA LEU A 51 -15.14 -2.09 -6.78
C LEU A 51 -15.64 -1.55 -5.44
#